data_AF-A0A7X0VVN6-F1
#
_entry.id   AF-A0A7X0VVN6-F1
#
_cell.length_a   1.000
_cell.length_b   1.000
_cell.length_c   1.000
_cell.angle_alpha   90.00
_cell.angle_beta   90.00
_cell.angle_gamma   90.00
#
_symmetry.space_group_name_H-M   'P 1'
#
loop_
_entity.id
_entity.type
_entity.pdbx_description
1 polymer ?
#
loop_
_entity_poly.entity_id
_entity_poly.type
_entity_poly.pdbx_seq_one_letter_code
_entity_poly.pdbx_strand_id
1 'polypeptide(L)' 'MPSIVGAVKILSLGTSAVVQFGDCIQINPSSTSKTYSGAGSFLTGDLPVTNNGISATNTNDPDVADSNSTPVNTGTGGVA' A
#
# COMPACT_ATOMS: atom_id res chain seq x y z
N MET A 1 -20.59 11.79 12.27
CA MET A 1 -21.21 12.61 11.20
C MET A 1 -21.67 11.66 10.09
N PRO A 2 -22.83 11.90 9.47
CA PRO A 2 -23.29 11.08 8.34
C PRO A 2 -22.35 11.23 7.14
N SER A 3 -22.01 10.12 6.49
CA SER A 3 -21.37 10.12 5.17
C SER A 3 -22.31 9.51 4.14
N ILE A 4 -22.50 10.22 3.02
CA ILE A 4 -23.23 9.72 1.86
C ILE A 4 -22.23 9.66 0.71
N VAL A 5 -22.06 8.47 0.14
CA VAL A 5 -21.09 8.21 -0.92
C VAL A 5 -21.87 7.73 -2.15
N GLY A 6 -21.66 8.40 -3.29
CA GLY A 6 -22.22 7.99 -4.58
C GLY A 6 -21.49 6.79 -5.18
N ALA A 7 -21.56 6.62 -6.50
CA ALA A 7 -20.77 5.60 -7.18
C ALA A 7 -19.27 5.94 -7.09
N VAL A 8 -18.47 5.02 -6.52
CA VAL A 8 -17.02 5.16 -6.42
C VAL A 8 -16.37 3.97 -7.10
N LYS A 9 -15.44 4.23 -8.03
CA LYS A 9 -14.57 3.22 -8.65
C LYS A 9 -13.14 3.44 -8.16
N ILE A 10 -12.66 2.54 -7.32
CA ILE A 10 -11.27 2.50 -6.87
C ILE A 10 -10.52 1.54 -7.81
N LEU A 11 -9.50 2.03 -8.51
CA LEU A 11 -8.79 1.25 -9.53
C LEU A 11 -7.64 0.42 -8.96
N SER A 12 -6.85 0.98 -8.04
CA SER A 12 -5.94 0.21 -7.19
C SER A 12 -5.57 1.03 -5.96
N LEU A 13 -5.16 0.32 -4.92
CA LEU A 13 -4.69 0.84 -3.66
C LEU A 13 -3.30 0.25 -3.40
N GLY A 14 -2.35 1.11 -3.04
CA GLY A 14 -1.00 0.68 -2.70
C GLY A 14 -0.88 0.17 -1.26
N THR A 15 0.34 -0.10 -0.82
CA THR A 15 0.61 -0.47 0.56
C THR A 15 0.32 0.70 1.50
N SER A 16 -0.21 0.42 2.71
CA SER A 16 -0.73 1.43 3.65
C SER A 16 -1.87 2.32 3.14
N ALA A 17 -2.54 1.97 2.04
CA ALA A 17 -3.66 2.76 1.54
C ALA A 17 -4.94 2.51 2.37
N VAL A 18 -5.59 3.59 2.79
CA VAL A 18 -6.87 3.55 3.48
C VAL A 18 -7.84 4.47 2.76
N VAL A 19 -9.00 3.92 2.40
CA VAL A 19 -10.12 4.69 1.85
C VAL A 19 -11.21 4.74 2.90
N GLN A 20 -11.34 5.88 3.55
CA GLN A 20 -12.31 6.09 4.62
C GLN A 20 -13.31 7.17 4.22
N PHE A 21 -14.59 6.85 4.31
CA PHE A 21 -15.67 7.78 4.04
C PHE A 21 -16.46 8.05 5.32
N GLY A 22 -16.53 9.32 5.71
CA GLY A 22 -17.08 9.72 7.00
C GLY A 22 -15.99 9.93 8.04
N ASP A 23 -16.38 10.01 9.31
CA ASP A 23 -15.45 10.41 10.37
C ASP A 23 -14.52 9.27 10.74
N CYS A 24 -13.25 9.61 10.95
CA CYS A 24 -12.30 8.75 11.62
C CYS A 24 -11.53 9.53 12.69
N ILE A 25 -11.37 8.91 13.86
CA ILE A 25 -10.63 9.49 14.98
C ILE A 25 -9.12 9.23 14.86
N GLN A 26 -8.69 8.06 14.35
CA GLN A 26 -7.28 7.80 14.09
C GLN A 26 -7.11 6.65 13.08
N ILE A 27 -6.27 6.86 12.06
CA ILE A 27 -5.84 5.82 11.10
C ILE A 27 -4.32 5.77 11.14
N ASN A 28 -3.75 4.64 11.54
CA ASN A 28 -2.29 4.43 11.54
C ASN A 28 -1.93 3.25 10.63
N PRO A 29 -1.85 3.45 9.31
CA PRO A 29 -1.48 2.38 8.40
C PRO A 29 0.04 2.23 8.38
N SER A 30 0.56 1.15 8.98
CA SER A 30 1.98 0.79 8.85
C SER A 30 2.18 -0.16 7.68
N SER A 31 3.21 0.08 6.87
CA SER A 31 3.60 -0.82 5.79
C SER A 31 5.10 -0.79 5.58
N THR A 32 5.67 -1.98 5.45
CA THR A 32 7.00 -2.22 4.91
C THR A 32 6.83 -3.05 3.65
N SER A 33 7.20 -2.51 2.50
CA SER A 33 7.07 -3.21 1.21
C SER A 33 8.39 -3.22 0.47
N LYS A 34 8.76 -4.39 -0.01
CA LYS A 34 9.91 -4.61 -0.89
C LYS A 34 9.42 -5.20 -2.19
N THR A 35 9.54 -4.41 -3.25
CA THR A 35 8.87 -4.72 -4.51
C THR A 35 9.84 -4.63 -5.67
N TYR A 36 10.01 -5.75 -6.35
CA TYR A 36 10.73 -5.84 -7.62
C TYR A 36 9.72 -6.12 -8.71
N SER A 37 9.87 -5.42 -9.83
CA SER A 37 8.84 -5.35 -10.85
C SER A 37 9.48 -5.44 -12.23
N GLY A 38 8.97 -6.36 -13.05
CA GLY A 38 9.42 -6.58 -14.42
C GLY A 38 8.67 -5.74 -15.44
N ALA A 39 8.90 -6.03 -16.72
CA ALA A 39 8.17 -5.37 -17.80
C ALA A 39 6.65 -5.63 -17.64
N GLY A 40 5.83 -4.59 -17.81
CA GLY A 40 4.35 -4.63 -17.75
C GLY A 40 3.76 -4.84 -16.36
N SER A 41 4.53 -4.63 -15.30
CA SER A 41 4.05 -4.73 -13.93
C SER A 41 3.45 -3.40 -13.44
N PHE A 42 2.65 -3.45 -12.37
CA PHE A 42 1.91 -2.33 -11.74
C PHE A 42 0.91 -1.57 -12.61
N LEU A 43 0.42 -2.17 -13.69
CA LEU A 43 -0.63 -1.57 -14.50
C LEU A 43 -1.93 -1.57 -13.72
N THR A 44 -2.38 -0.38 -13.35
CA THR A 44 -3.67 -0.15 -12.70
C THR A 44 -4.55 0.65 -13.64
N GLY A 45 -5.70 0.11 -14.06
CA GLY A 45 -6.64 0.81 -14.94
C GLY A 45 -7.51 -0.15 -15.74
N ASP A 46 -8.46 0.40 -16.50
CA ASP A 46 -9.31 -0.35 -17.43
C ASP A 46 -8.68 -0.29 -18.83
N LEU A 47 -8.54 -1.45 -19.49
CA LEU A 47 -7.86 -1.64 -20.78
C LEU A 47 -6.34 -1.31 -20.84
N PRO A 48 -5.49 -1.85 -19.94
CA PRO A 48 -4.04 -1.70 -20.08
C PRO A 48 -3.53 -2.58 -21.25
N VAL A 49 -2.99 -1.96 -22.29
CA VAL A 49 -2.29 -2.66 -23.38
C VAL A 49 -0.79 -2.54 -23.14
N THR A 50 -0.11 -3.66 -22.91
CA THR A 50 1.35 -3.66 -22.75
C THR A 50 2.02 -4.65 -23.68
N ASN A 51 2.91 -4.12 -24.53
CA ASN A 51 3.77 -4.87 -25.42
C ASN A 51 5.15 -4.98 -24.77
N ASN A 52 5.48 -6.16 -24.26
CA ASN A 52 6.71 -6.39 -23.52
C ASN A 52 7.62 -7.30 -24.35
N GLY A 53 8.83 -6.85 -24.68
CA GLY A 53 9.77 -7.63 -25.49
C GLY A 53 10.62 -8.60 -24.67
N ILE A 54 11.34 -8.10 -23.67
CA ILE A 54 12.26 -8.86 -22.82
C ILE A 54 12.24 -8.26 -21.41
N SER A 55 12.18 -9.10 -20.37
CA SER A 55 12.18 -8.68 -18.97
C SER A 55 13.28 -9.42 -18.22
N ALA A 56 14.17 -8.68 -17.55
CA ALA A 56 15.18 -9.22 -16.66
C ALA A 56 15.06 -8.54 -15.29
N THR A 57 14.22 -9.10 -14.43
CA THR A 57 14.05 -8.61 -13.04
C THR A 57 15.11 -9.29 -12.17
N ASN A 58 16.36 -8.81 -12.24
CA ASN A 58 17.42 -9.32 -11.38
C ASN A 58 17.31 -8.69 -10.00
N THR A 59 16.80 -9.46 -9.05
CA THR A 59 16.68 -9.09 -7.65
C THR A 59 17.80 -9.74 -6.87
N ASN A 60 18.92 -9.04 -6.70
CA ASN A 60 20.00 -9.45 -5.80
C ASN A 60 19.91 -8.59 -4.53
N ASP A 61 19.41 -9.19 -3.46
CA ASP A 61 19.20 -8.53 -2.16
C ASP A 61 20.03 -9.24 -1.07
N PRO A 62 21.29 -8.81 -0.84
CA PRO A 62 22.16 -9.39 0.16
C PRO A 62 22.15 -8.56 1.45
N ASP A 63 21.00 -8.46 2.12
CA ASP A 63 20.93 -8.10 3.54
C ASP A 63 20.00 -9.07 4.32
N VAL A 64 20.20 -9.17 5.64
CA VAL A 64 19.50 -10.14 6.51
C VAL A 64 18.22 -9.56 7.13
N ALA A 65 18.01 -8.24 7.04
CA ALA A 65 16.95 -7.56 7.77
C ALA A 65 16.39 -6.38 6.98
N ASP A 66 15.27 -6.63 6.30
CA ASP A 66 14.73 -5.69 5.32
C ASP A 66 13.38 -5.06 5.68
N SER A 67 12.94 -5.18 6.93
CA SER A 67 11.64 -4.65 7.37
C SER A 67 11.55 -4.51 8.89
N ASN A 68 12.14 -3.45 9.44
CA ASN A 68 11.75 -2.98 10.78
C ASN A 68 10.44 -2.20 10.70
N SER A 69 9.31 -2.90 10.60
CA SER A 69 8.00 -2.31 10.86
C SER A 69 7.72 -2.38 12.37
N THR A 70 8.18 -1.39 13.12
CA THR A 70 7.62 -1.13 14.44
C THR A 70 6.44 -0.18 14.25
N PRO A 71 5.17 -0.64 14.26
CA PRO A 71 4.08 0.23 14.65
C PRO A 71 4.20 0.46 16.16
N VAL A 72 5.26 1.14 16.62
CA VAL A 72 5.28 1.64 17.99
C VAL A 72 4.45 2.92 18.00
N ASN A 73 3.14 2.72 18.02
CA ASN A 73 2.30 3.57 18.84
C ASN A 73 2.60 3.17 20.29
N THR A 74 3.61 3.77 20.91
CA THR A 74 3.72 3.88 22.38
C THR A 74 2.54 4.70 22.87
N GLY A 75 1.37 4.05 22.92
CA GLY A 75 0.10 4.61 23.36
C GLY A 75 -0.61 3.70 24.37
N THR A 76 0.15 2.89 25.12
CA THR A 76 -0.37 2.24 26.34
C THR A 76 0.52 2.59 27.53
N GLY A 77 0.15 3.67 28.22
CA GLY A 77 0.69 4.08 29.51
C GLY A 77 -0.25 5.03 30.25
N GLY A 78 -1.19 4.47 31.02
CA GLY A 78 -2.05 5.16 32.02
C GLY A 78 -3.29 5.82 31.41
N VAL A 79 -4.53 5.74 31.88
CA VAL A 79 -5.09 5.48 33.23
C VAL A 79 -4.35 6.18 34.36
N ALA A 80 -4.32 7.50 34.30
CA ALA A 80 -4.49 8.44 35.43
C ALA A 80 -4.76 9.84 34.86
#